data_AF-A0A525JQW3-F1
#
_entry.id   AF-A0A525JQW3-F1
#
_cell.length_a   1.000
_cell.length_b   1.000
_cell.length_c   1.000
_cell.angle_alpha   90.00
_cell.angle_beta   90.00
_cell.angle_gamma   90.00
#
_symmetry.space_group_name_H-M   'P 1'
#
loop_
_entity.id
_entity.type
_entity.pdbx_description
1 polymer ?
#
loop_
_entity_poly.entity_id
_entity_poly.type
_entity_poly.pdbx_seq_one_letter_code
_entity_poly.pdbx_strand_id
1 'polypeptide(L)'
;MAEDTLTTSGIGRHGATRLPSVDVDSFNIELKDDDGFLGDRASKGAFRKILDTLRKPLKKNGDDPLGDKSAEAIGKSALDEALVGDDVGAAALVHGAIEEFARELAHVTQRFLKTKAWADTERIVVGGGFRQSRVGELAIARTDILLKAEGFEVDLVPIRFDPDDAGLIGCLHLAPSWIFQAHDSILAVDIGGTNIRCGVVETRWKKAPDLSKAEVWKSELWRHADDEPTREGAVKRLAKMLKDLIAAADEEGLKLAPFIGIACPGVINEDGGIEKGAQNLPGNWESSKFNLPASLVEAIPQIGDHDTAVLMHNDGVAQGLSEAPFMQDVERWGVLTIGTGLGNARFTNRRKDKDKDDKKDKDDKKEKKNKD
;
A
#
# COMPACT_ATOMS: atom_id res chain seq x y z
N MET A 1 33.95 -23.20 -3.51
CA MET A 1 33.11 -22.75 -2.38
C MET A 1 31.92 -22.09 -3.03
N ALA A 2 30.87 -22.87 -3.28
CA ALA A 2 29.68 -22.38 -3.96
C ALA A 2 28.89 -21.53 -2.96
N GLU A 3 28.62 -20.28 -3.33
CA GLU A 3 27.63 -19.45 -2.65
C GLU A 3 26.27 -20.11 -2.90
N ASP A 4 25.78 -20.87 -1.92
CA ASP A 4 24.37 -21.20 -1.82
C ASP A 4 23.62 -19.89 -1.68
N THR A 5 23.20 -19.35 -2.82
CA THR A 5 22.12 -18.38 -2.88
C THR A 5 20.97 -19.07 -2.17
N LEU A 6 20.54 -18.55 -1.01
CA LEU A 6 19.33 -18.98 -0.32
C LEU A 6 18.18 -18.82 -1.31
N THR A 7 17.95 -19.83 -2.14
CA THR A 7 16.85 -19.90 -3.07
C THR A 7 15.63 -19.88 -2.18
N THR A 8 14.89 -18.78 -2.26
CA THR A 8 13.54 -18.66 -1.73
C THR A 8 12.85 -20.00 -1.88
N SER A 9 12.36 -20.54 -0.76
CA SER A 9 11.39 -21.65 -0.73
C SER A 9 10.51 -21.54 -1.97
N GLY A 10 10.36 -22.62 -2.76
CA GLY A 10 9.80 -22.64 -4.14
C GLY A 10 8.36 -22.10 -4.35
N ILE A 11 7.89 -21.28 -3.42
CA ILE A 11 6.65 -20.54 -3.28
C ILE A 11 6.68 -19.20 -4.06
N GLY A 12 7.84 -18.54 -4.22
CA GLY A 12 7.94 -17.27 -4.96
C GLY A 12 9.33 -16.61 -4.97
N ARG A 13 9.44 -15.42 -5.56
CA ARG A 13 10.64 -14.56 -5.52
C ARG A 13 10.29 -13.23 -4.85
N HIS A 14 11.26 -12.62 -4.16
CA HIS A 14 11.12 -11.27 -3.65
C HIS A 14 10.97 -10.28 -4.82
N GLY A 15 10.24 -9.18 -4.61
CA GLY A 15 10.08 -8.13 -5.63
C GLY A 15 9.50 -8.60 -6.98
N ALA A 16 8.86 -9.78 -7.03
CA ALA A 16 8.43 -10.40 -8.28
C ALA A 16 7.49 -9.48 -9.09
N THR A 17 7.78 -9.34 -10.38
CA THR A 17 6.95 -8.59 -11.33
C THR A 17 5.75 -9.40 -11.83
N ARG A 18 5.75 -10.72 -11.62
CA ARG A 18 4.62 -11.60 -11.90
C ARG A 18 4.16 -12.27 -10.60
N LEU A 19 2.97 -11.89 -10.16
CA LEU A 19 2.32 -12.40 -8.96
C LEU A 19 1.14 -13.33 -9.33
N PRO A 20 0.54 -14.05 -8.36
CA PRO A 20 -0.52 -15.01 -8.65
C PRO A 20 -1.72 -14.45 -9.43
N SER A 21 -2.19 -13.25 -9.08
CA SER A 21 -3.38 -12.61 -9.66
C SER A 21 -3.07 -11.48 -10.65
N VAL A 22 -1.87 -10.89 -10.60
CA VAL A 22 -1.50 -9.71 -11.38
C VAL A 22 -0.07 -9.79 -11.90
N ASP A 23 0.19 -9.10 -13.01
CA ASP A 23 1.53 -8.65 -13.36
C ASP A 23 1.71 -7.22 -12.78
N VAL A 24 2.84 -6.95 -12.13
CA VAL A 24 3.22 -5.63 -11.58
C VAL A 24 4.01 -4.89 -12.66
N ASP A 25 3.40 -3.86 -13.25
CA ASP A 25 3.96 -3.17 -14.41
C ASP A 25 4.94 -2.07 -14.03
N SER A 26 4.68 -1.41 -12.90
CA SER A 26 5.57 -0.40 -12.33
C SER A 26 5.24 -0.14 -10.86
N PHE A 27 6.23 0.34 -10.11
CA PHE A 27 6.08 0.87 -8.77
C PHE A 27 7.26 1.81 -8.48
N ASN A 28 7.14 2.64 -7.44
CA ASN A 28 8.15 3.66 -7.08
C ASN A 28 8.55 4.56 -8.27
N ILE A 29 7.58 5.02 -9.05
CA ILE A 29 7.88 6.00 -10.09
C ILE A 29 8.33 7.31 -9.44
N GLU A 30 9.57 7.69 -9.72
CA GLU A 30 10.24 8.89 -9.25
C GLU A 30 10.23 9.99 -10.34
N LEU A 31 9.03 10.46 -10.72
CA LEU A 31 8.94 11.63 -11.61
C LEU A 31 9.46 12.88 -10.88
N LYS A 32 10.14 13.74 -11.63
CA LYS A 32 10.62 15.04 -11.14
C LYS A 32 10.02 16.20 -11.93
N ASP A 33 9.82 17.32 -11.26
CA ASP A 33 9.61 18.64 -11.86
C ASP A 33 10.73 19.60 -11.41
N ASP A 34 10.59 20.89 -11.71
CA ASP A 34 11.59 21.89 -11.35
C ASP A 34 11.72 22.07 -9.81
N ASP A 35 10.71 21.66 -9.04
CA ASP A 35 10.63 21.83 -7.58
C ASP A 35 11.05 20.56 -6.80
N GLY A 36 11.33 19.44 -7.47
CA GLY A 36 11.81 18.21 -6.86
C GLY A 36 11.08 16.95 -7.34
N PHE A 37 10.82 16.00 -6.43
CA PHE A 37 10.02 14.83 -6.76
C PHE A 37 8.55 15.22 -6.83
N LEU A 38 7.90 14.88 -7.94
CA LEU A 38 6.53 15.23 -8.21
C LEU A 38 5.56 14.69 -7.13
N GLY A 39 5.83 13.48 -6.63
CA GLY A 39 5.01 12.83 -5.60
C GLY A 39 4.97 13.58 -4.26
N ASP A 40 5.98 14.41 -3.95
CA ASP A 40 6.04 15.14 -2.68
C ASP A 40 4.90 16.16 -2.56
N ARG A 41 4.36 16.62 -3.70
CA ARG A 41 3.21 17.53 -3.81
C ARG A 41 1.89 16.91 -3.36
N ALA A 42 1.82 15.58 -3.31
CA ALA A 42 0.63 14.81 -2.94
C ALA A 42 0.89 13.89 -1.74
N SER A 43 1.55 14.43 -0.72
CA SER A 43 1.85 13.76 0.55
C SER A 43 1.02 14.32 1.71
N LYS A 44 1.03 13.64 2.87
CA LYS A 44 0.46 14.19 4.11
C LYS A 44 1.07 15.55 4.45
N GLY A 45 2.38 15.71 4.27
CA GLY A 45 3.08 16.97 4.52
C GLY A 45 2.63 18.09 3.55
N ALA A 46 2.36 17.75 2.28
CA ALA A 46 1.83 18.72 1.33
C ALA A 46 0.47 19.27 1.75
N PHE A 47 -0.46 18.40 2.18
CA PHE A 47 -1.74 18.85 2.71
C PHE A 47 -1.58 19.82 3.88
N ARG A 48 -0.67 19.51 4.81
CA ARG A 48 -0.40 20.36 5.98
C ARG A 48 0.18 21.72 5.58
N LYS A 49 1.09 21.75 4.60
CA LYS A 49 1.66 22.97 4.03
C LYS A 49 0.62 23.83 3.32
N ILE A 50 -0.33 23.21 2.61
CA ILE A 50 -1.48 23.89 1.99
C ILE A 50 -2.32 24.55 3.08
N LEU A 51 -2.73 23.79 4.10
CA LEU A 51 -3.54 24.30 5.19
C LEU A 51 -2.85 25.46 5.93
N ASP A 52 -1.56 25.32 6.28
CA ASP A 52 -0.80 26.40 6.91
C ASP A 52 -0.71 27.64 6.00
N THR A 53 -0.59 27.45 4.68
CA THR A 53 -0.55 28.58 3.74
C THR A 53 -1.86 29.34 3.70
N LEU A 54 -2.99 28.65 3.69
CA LEU A 54 -4.32 29.27 3.76
C LEU A 54 -4.56 30.00 5.11
N ARG A 55 -3.97 29.50 6.20
CA ARG A 55 -4.09 30.08 7.55
C ARG A 55 -3.21 31.30 7.78
N LYS A 56 -2.06 31.42 7.11
CA LYS A 56 -1.12 32.55 7.27
C LYS A 56 -1.76 33.94 7.27
N PRO A 57 -2.64 34.31 6.31
CA PRO A 57 -3.29 35.62 6.34
C PRO A 57 -4.26 35.77 7.53
N LEU A 58 -4.98 34.72 7.92
CA LEU A 58 -5.94 34.74 9.03
C LEU A 58 -5.23 34.91 10.38
N LYS A 59 -4.12 34.18 10.59
CA LYS A 59 -3.28 34.30 11.79
C LYS A 59 -2.74 35.71 12.01
N LYS A 60 -2.38 36.42 10.94
CA LYS A 60 -1.88 37.80 11.03
C LYS A 60 -2.95 38.78 11.55
N ASN A 61 -4.22 38.48 11.31
CA ASN A 61 -5.34 39.34 11.70
C ASN A 61 -6.00 38.89 13.01
N GLY A 62 -5.60 37.74 13.57
CA GLY A 62 -6.17 37.18 14.80
C GLY A 62 -7.46 36.37 14.58
N ASP A 63 -7.82 36.10 13.32
CA ASP A 63 -9.11 35.51 12.94
C ASP A 63 -8.97 34.05 12.44
N ASP A 64 -7.94 33.31 12.86
CA ASP A 64 -7.76 31.92 12.44
C ASP A 64 -8.81 31.02 13.13
N PRO A 65 -9.78 30.46 12.37
CA PRO A 65 -10.87 29.67 12.97
C PRO A 65 -10.40 28.29 13.48
N LEU A 66 -9.18 27.85 13.12
CA LEU A 66 -8.57 26.63 13.67
C LEU A 66 -7.68 26.91 14.89
N GLY A 67 -7.64 28.15 15.37
CA GLY A 67 -6.88 28.59 16.53
C GLY A 67 -5.37 28.58 16.32
N ASP A 68 -4.61 28.50 17.43
CA ASP A 68 -3.16 28.77 17.40
C ASP A 68 -2.29 27.57 17.01
N LYS A 69 -2.84 26.34 17.05
CA LYS A 69 -2.08 25.12 16.74
C LYS A 69 -1.50 25.19 15.33
N SER A 70 -0.26 24.72 15.12
CA SER A 70 0.27 24.54 13.75
C SER A 70 -0.55 23.52 12.97
N ALA A 71 -0.56 23.56 11.63
CA ALA A 71 -1.28 22.54 10.86
C ALA A 71 -0.83 21.12 11.23
N GLU A 72 0.46 20.90 11.51
CA GLU A 72 0.99 19.60 11.94
C GLU A 72 0.41 19.10 13.27
N ALA A 73 0.12 20.01 14.20
CA ALA A 73 -0.42 19.67 15.52
C ALA A 73 -1.94 19.42 15.51
N ILE A 74 -2.64 19.67 14.40
CA ILE A 74 -4.08 19.42 14.29
C ILE A 74 -4.31 17.96 13.88
N GLY A 75 -4.95 17.18 14.75
CA GLY A 75 -5.30 15.79 14.45
C GLY A 75 -6.27 15.65 13.26
N LYS A 76 -6.31 14.46 12.64
CA LYS A 76 -7.25 14.18 11.54
C LYS A 76 -8.71 14.37 11.99
N SER A 77 -9.07 13.83 13.16
CA SER A 77 -10.40 13.96 13.74
C SER A 77 -10.81 15.41 13.95
N ALA A 78 -9.89 16.27 14.39
CA ALA A 78 -10.17 17.70 14.55
C ALA A 78 -10.45 18.41 13.22
N LEU A 79 -9.80 18.00 12.12
CA LEU A 79 -10.12 18.52 10.78
C LEU A 79 -11.47 18.01 10.28
N ASP A 80 -11.81 16.75 10.56
CA ASP A 80 -13.11 16.19 10.21
C ASP A 80 -14.25 16.85 11.00
N GLU A 81 -14.04 17.10 12.29
CA GLU A 81 -14.97 17.88 13.14
C GLU A 81 -15.13 19.31 12.64
N ALA A 82 -14.02 20.00 12.30
CA ALA A 82 -14.07 21.34 11.75
C ALA A 82 -14.80 21.42 10.40
N LEU A 83 -14.70 20.37 9.59
CA LEU A 83 -15.36 20.29 8.28
C LEU A 83 -16.89 20.19 8.40
N VAL A 84 -17.41 19.47 9.41
CA VAL A 84 -18.86 19.21 9.56
C VAL A 84 -19.51 20.00 10.70
N GLY A 85 -18.72 20.76 11.45
CA GLY A 85 -19.17 21.54 12.60
C GLY A 85 -19.85 22.86 12.22
N ASP A 86 -20.34 23.56 13.25
CA ASP A 86 -21.11 24.80 13.10
C ASP A 86 -20.23 26.04 12.82
N ASP A 87 -18.92 25.96 13.04
CA ASP A 87 -18.00 27.04 12.67
C ASP A 87 -17.78 27.05 11.16
N VAL A 88 -18.58 27.88 10.49
CA VAL A 88 -18.54 28.05 9.03
C VAL A 88 -17.16 28.51 8.53
N GLY A 89 -16.42 29.28 9.32
CA GLY A 89 -15.07 29.74 8.95
C GLY A 89 -14.08 28.59 8.96
N ALA A 90 -14.12 27.75 9.99
CA ALA A 90 -13.31 26.54 10.08
C ALA A 90 -13.64 25.57 8.94
N ALA A 91 -14.93 25.33 8.69
CA ALA A 91 -15.39 24.47 7.60
C ALA A 91 -14.91 24.99 6.23
N ALA A 92 -15.08 26.29 5.96
CA ALA A 92 -14.64 26.92 4.71
C ALA A 92 -13.12 26.80 4.49
N LEU A 93 -12.33 26.97 5.56
CA LEU A 93 -10.88 26.82 5.50
C LEU A 93 -10.45 25.37 5.20
N VAL A 94 -11.06 24.38 5.85
CA VAL A 94 -10.78 22.96 5.59
C VAL A 94 -11.21 22.58 4.17
N HIS A 95 -12.36 23.06 3.70
CA HIS A 95 -12.80 22.89 2.32
C HIS A 95 -11.82 23.47 1.30
N GLY A 96 -11.28 24.66 1.56
CA GLY A 96 -10.23 25.25 0.73
C GLY A 96 -8.97 24.38 0.66
N ALA A 97 -8.54 23.83 1.80
CA ALA A 97 -7.39 22.92 1.84
C ALA A 97 -7.65 21.61 1.05
N ILE A 98 -8.86 21.07 1.11
CA ILE A 98 -9.28 19.89 0.32
C ILE A 98 -9.19 20.21 -1.19
N GLU A 99 -9.72 21.35 -1.63
CA GLU A 99 -9.72 21.74 -3.04
C GLU A 99 -8.30 21.89 -3.59
N GLU A 100 -7.44 22.62 -2.88
CA GLU A 100 -6.05 22.83 -3.29
C GLU A 100 -5.26 21.51 -3.32
N PHE A 101 -5.44 20.65 -2.31
CA PHE A 101 -4.78 19.34 -2.31
C PHE A 101 -5.28 18.42 -3.43
N ALA A 102 -6.58 18.42 -3.71
CA ALA A 102 -7.16 17.62 -4.80
C ALA A 102 -6.62 18.05 -6.17
N ARG A 103 -6.36 19.35 -6.37
CA ARG A 103 -5.71 19.86 -7.59
C ARG A 103 -4.28 19.37 -7.73
N GLU A 104 -3.52 19.39 -6.62
CA GLU A 104 -2.15 18.84 -6.60
C GLU A 104 -2.15 17.33 -6.88
N LEU A 105 -3.00 16.56 -6.19
CA LEU A 105 -3.12 15.13 -6.42
C LEU A 105 -3.57 14.81 -7.87
N ALA A 106 -4.49 15.61 -8.44
CA ALA A 106 -4.91 15.47 -9.83
C ALA A 106 -3.72 15.71 -10.76
N HIS A 107 -2.97 16.80 -10.55
CA HIS A 107 -1.78 17.11 -11.35
C HIS A 107 -0.76 15.97 -11.31
N VAL A 108 -0.43 15.46 -10.13
CA VAL A 108 0.50 14.33 -9.96
C VAL A 108 -0.01 13.09 -10.70
N THR A 109 -1.29 12.76 -10.53
CA THR A 109 -1.92 11.58 -11.15
C THR A 109 -1.93 11.67 -12.67
N GLN A 110 -2.24 12.85 -13.25
CA GLN A 110 -2.19 13.07 -14.69
C GLN A 110 -0.79 12.83 -15.26
N ARG A 111 0.25 13.26 -14.54
CA ARG A 111 1.64 13.06 -14.96
C ARG A 111 2.00 11.59 -14.96
N PHE A 112 1.52 10.81 -13.99
CA PHE A 112 1.66 9.36 -14.01
C PHE A 112 0.93 8.75 -15.21
N LEU A 113 -0.36 9.06 -15.41
CA LEU A 113 -1.18 8.52 -16.51
C LEU A 113 -0.60 8.81 -17.91
N LYS A 114 0.19 9.89 -18.07
CA LYS A 114 0.90 10.22 -19.31
C LYS A 114 2.17 9.40 -19.55
N THR A 115 2.66 8.66 -18.55
CA THR A 115 3.80 7.76 -18.73
C THR A 115 3.39 6.47 -19.43
N LYS A 116 4.32 5.85 -20.16
CA LYS A 116 4.06 4.58 -20.86
C LYS A 116 3.63 3.46 -19.90
N ALA A 117 4.16 3.44 -18.68
CA ALA A 117 3.87 2.37 -17.71
C ALA A 117 2.46 2.47 -17.09
N TRP A 118 1.88 3.67 -17.06
CA TRP A 118 0.55 3.93 -16.49
C TRP A 118 -0.51 4.27 -17.55
N ALA A 119 -0.13 4.27 -18.83
CA ALA A 119 -1.07 4.40 -19.93
C ALA A 119 -2.19 3.35 -19.80
N ASP A 120 -3.39 3.78 -20.18
CA ASP A 120 -4.61 2.98 -20.21
C ASP A 120 -5.02 2.40 -18.84
N THR A 121 -4.61 3.03 -17.73
CA THR A 121 -5.06 2.64 -16.38
C THR A 121 -6.53 3.05 -16.20
N GLU A 122 -7.38 2.07 -15.87
CA GLU A 122 -8.85 2.26 -15.80
C GLU A 122 -9.31 2.66 -14.39
N ARG A 123 -8.58 2.21 -13.36
CA ARG A 123 -8.93 2.51 -11.97
C ARG A 123 -7.69 2.69 -11.11
N ILE A 124 -7.72 3.67 -10.21
CA ILE A 124 -6.68 3.91 -9.22
C ILE A 124 -7.30 3.84 -7.83
N VAL A 125 -6.78 2.96 -7.00
CA VAL A 125 -7.13 2.91 -5.59
C VAL A 125 -6.24 3.88 -4.82
N VAL A 126 -6.82 4.69 -3.94
CA VAL A 126 -6.08 5.62 -3.09
C VAL A 126 -6.14 5.17 -1.63
N GLY A 127 -4.98 4.82 -1.09
CA GLY A 127 -4.79 4.36 0.28
C GLY A 127 -3.84 5.25 1.08
N GLY A 128 -3.19 4.65 2.08
CA GLY A 128 -2.36 5.35 3.05
C GLY A 128 -3.15 6.10 4.13
N GLY A 129 -2.45 6.55 5.16
CA GLY A 129 -3.07 7.16 6.34
C GLY A 129 -3.91 8.40 6.03
N PHE A 130 -3.67 9.12 4.94
CA PHE A 130 -4.50 10.27 4.57
C PHE A 130 -5.95 9.89 4.26
N ARG A 131 -6.20 8.69 3.72
CA ARG A 131 -7.56 8.20 3.42
C ARG A 131 -8.42 8.02 4.69
N GLN A 132 -7.84 7.82 5.87
CA GLN A 132 -8.56 7.51 7.12
C GLN A 132 -9.44 8.64 7.66
N SER A 133 -9.50 9.80 7.01
CA SER A 133 -10.29 10.94 7.46
C SER A 133 -11.31 11.35 6.41
N ARG A 134 -12.40 11.97 6.83
CA ARG A 134 -13.43 12.48 5.91
C ARG A 134 -12.85 13.51 4.94
N VAL A 135 -11.92 14.34 5.40
CA VAL A 135 -11.11 15.23 4.57
C VAL A 135 -10.40 14.47 3.43
N GLY A 136 -9.78 13.32 3.74
CA GLY A 136 -9.09 12.49 2.75
C GLY A 136 -10.04 11.88 1.73
N GLU A 137 -11.19 11.36 2.17
CA GLU A 137 -12.21 10.83 1.26
C GLU A 137 -12.72 11.89 0.27
N LEU A 138 -12.99 13.11 0.76
CA LEU A 138 -13.44 14.21 -0.10
C LEU A 138 -12.34 14.66 -1.07
N ALA A 139 -11.08 14.68 -0.65
CA ALA A 139 -9.96 14.99 -1.53
C ALA A 139 -9.83 13.97 -2.66
N ILE A 140 -9.98 12.67 -2.37
CA ILE A 140 -9.96 11.60 -3.38
C ILE A 140 -11.11 11.78 -4.36
N ALA A 141 -12.34 11.92 -3.85
CA ALA A 141 -13.53 12.13 -4.68
C ALA A 141 -13.41 13.42 -5.53
N ARG A 142 -12.85 14.48 -4.97
CA ARG A 142 -12.63 15.72 -5.71
C ARG A 142 -11.58 15.57 -6.82
N THR A 143 -10.52 14.81 -6.55
CA THR A 143 -9.49 14.49 -7.54
C THR A 143 -10.07 13.71 -8.71
N ASP A 144 -10.91 12.70 -8.45
CA ASP A 144 -11.65 11.95 -9.47
C ASP A 144 -12.44 12.88 -10.41
N ILE A 145 -13.20 13.82 -9.84
CA ILE A 145 -13.99 14.80 -10.60
C ILE A 145 -13.08 15.68 -11.46
N LEU A 146 -11.94 16.14 -10.92
CA LEU A 146 -10.98 16.98 -11.67
C LEU A 146 -10.37 16.23 -12.85
N LEU A 147 -9.96 14.98 -12.66
CA LEU A 147 -9.43 14.12 -13.72
C LEU A 147 -10.46 13.91 -14.84
N LYS A 148 -11.70 13.61 -14.48
CA LYS A 148 -12.80 13.44 -15.45
C LYS A 148 -13.12 14.73 -16.20
N ALA A 149 -13.08 15.88 -15.51
CA ALA A 149 -13.26 17.18 -16.15
C ALA A 149 -12.16 17.51 -17.18
N GLU A 150 -10.96 16.95 -17.00
CA GLU A 150 -9.84 17.06 -17.93
C GLU A 150 -9.81 15.95 -19.00
N GLY A 151 -10.83 15.09 -19.05
CA GLY A 151 -10.99 14.07 -20.09
C GLY A 151 -10.23 12.77 -19.83
N PHE A 152 -9.76 12.52 -18.60
CA PHE A 152 -9.18 11.23 -18.23
C PHE A 152 -10.28 10.21 -17.93
N GLU A 153 -10.24 9.07 -18.61
CA GLU A 153 -11.13 7.93 -18.40
C GLU A 153 -10.58 6.99 -17.32
N VAL A 154 -10.47 7.51 -16.10
CA VAL A 154 -10.00 6.76 -14.92
C VAL A 154 -10.94 6.99 -13.75
N ASP A 155 -11.17 5.95 -12.95
CA ASP A 155 -11.87 6.06 -11.68
C ASP A 155 -10.87 6.11 -10.51
N LEU A 156 -11.00 7.11 -9.64
CA LEU A 156 -10.28 7.15 -8.36
C LEU A 156 -11.22 6.73 -7.22
N VAL A 157 -10.85 5.65 -6.53
CA VAL A 157 -11.63 5.09 -5.43
C VAL A 157 -10.78 4.96 -4.16
N PRO A 158 -11.35 5.17 -2.97
CA PRO A 158 -10.62 4.89 -1.73
C PRO A 158 -10.37 3.39 -1.58
N ILE A 159 -9.26 3.03 -0.95
CA ILE A 159 -8.98 1.65 -0.53
C ILE A 159 -10.08 1.15 0.41
N ARG A 160 -10.53 -0.11 0.23
CA ARG A 160 -11.66 -0.67 0.96
C ARG A 160 -11.30 -1.00 2.39
N PHE A 161 -10.18 -1.70 2.57
CA PHE A 161 -9.66 -2.06 3.88
C PHE A 161 -9.21 -0.82 4.66
N ASP A 162 -9.10 -0.94 5.98
CA ASP A 162 -8.43 0.11 6.75
C ASP A 162 -7.00 0.27 6.18
N PRO A 163 -6.51 1.48 5.88
CA PRO A 163 -5.17 1.66 5.32
C PRO A 163 -4.07 1.10 6.22
N ASP A 164 -4.35 1.00 7.52
CA ASP A 164 -3.50 0.41 8.54
C ASP A 164 -3.39 -1.13 8.41
N ASP A 165 -4.39 -1.78 7.82
CA ASP A 165 -4.45 -3.23 7.64
C ASP A 165 -4.15 -3.65 6.20
N ALA A 166 -4.38 -2.76 5.23
CA ALA A 166 -4.26 -3.05 3.82
C ALA A 166 -2.87 -3.57 3.41
N GLY A 167 -1.79 -3.03 3.99
CA GLY A 167 -0.43 -3.54 3.77
C GLY A 167 -0.26 -4.99 4.25
N LEU A 168 -0.80 -5.30 5.43
CA LEU A 168 -0.76 -6.64 6.01
C LEU A 168 -1.61 -7.65 5.22
N ILE A 169 -2.83 -7.26 4.84
CA ILE A 169 -3.74 -8.10 4.04
C ILE A 169 -3.15 -8.37 2.66
N GLY A 170 -2.55 -7.33 2.06
CA GLY A 170 -1.84 -7.42 0.79
C GLY A 170 -0.77 -8.51 0.72
N CYS A 171 -0.10 -8.78 1.83
CA CYS A 171 0.92 -9.82 1.94
C CYS A 171 0.40 -11.23 1.61
N LEU A 172 -0.89 -11.51 1.80
CA LEU A 172 -1.50 -12.79 1.40
C LEU A 172 -1.43 -13.02 -0.12
N HIS A 173 -1.39 -11.95 -0.92
CA HIS A 173 -1.38 -12.03 -2.37
C HIS A 173 0.02 -12.14 -2.98
N LEU A 174 1.07 -12.13 -2.15
CA LEU A 174 2.45 -12.37 -2.61
C LEU A 174 2.69 -13.83 -3.00
N ALA A 175 1.88 -14.75 -2.49
CA ALA A 175 2.02 -16.18 -2.73
C ALA A 175 0.71 -16.80 -3.24
N PRO A 176 0.76 -17.95 -3.95
CA PRO A 176 -0.45 -18.59 -4.45
C PRO A 176 -1.41 -18.97 -3.32
N SER A 177 -2.70 -18.63 -3.44
CA SER A 177 -3.65 -18.80 -2.32
C SER A 177 -3.84 -20.24 -1.85
N TRP A 178 -3.53 -21.25 -2.67
CA TRP A 178 -3.62 -22.66 -2.31
C TRP A 178 -2.65 -23.06 -1.19
N ILE A 179 -1.54 -22.33 -0.99
CA ILE A 179 -0.60 -22.63 0.11
C ILE A 179 -1.27 -22.43 1.49
N PHE A 180 -2.30 -21.60 1.54
CA PHE A 180 -3.03 -21.27 2.76
C PHE A 180 -4.24 -22.17 3.00
N GLN A 181 -4.57 -23.10 2.10
CA GLN A 181 -5.76 -23.95 2.20
C GLN A 181 -5.84 -24.73 3.53
N ALA A 182 -4.68 -25.14 4.04
CA ALA A 182 -4.57 -25.91 5.27
C ALA A 182 -4.30 -25.05 6.52
N HIS A 183 -4.33 -23.72 6.41
CA HIS A 183 -3.93 -22.78 7.46
C HIS A 183 -5.03 -21.73 7.68
N ASP A 184 -5.13 -21.21 8.90
CA ASP A 184 -6.12 -20.20 9.26
C ASP A 184 -5.57 -18.79 8.99
N SER A 185 -4.27 -18.58 9.22
CA SER A 185 -3.64 -17.25 9.18
C SER A 185 -2.18 -17.27 8.69
N ILE A 186 -1.66 -16.07 8.40
CA ILE A 186 -0.23 -15.81 8.13
C ILE A 186 0.31 -14.75 9.09
N LEU A 187 1.63 -14.65 9.19
CA LEU A 187 2.27 -13.44 9.70
C LEU A 187 2.50 -12.45 8.55
N ALA A 188 2.24 -11.19 8.82
CA ALA A 188 2.51 -10.10 7.89
C ALA A 188 3.24 -8.96 8.58
N VAL A 189 4.10 -8.27 7.83
CA VAL A 189 4.83 -7.08 8.26
C VAL A 189 4.56 -5.98 7.26
N ASP A 190 4.23 -4.79 7.76
CA ASP A 190 4.12 -3.55 7.00
C ASP A 190 5.10 -2.52 7.57
N ILE A 191 6.15 -2.25 6.79
CA ILE A 191 7.23 -1.34 7.16
C ILE A 191 6.95 0.00 6.47
N GLY A 192 6.80 1.05 7.27
CA GLY A 192 6.71 2.42 6.78
C GLY A 192 7.93 3.24 7.18
N GLY A 193 8.06 4.43 6.59
CA GLY A 193 9.14 5.36 6.89
C GLY A 193 9.17 5.88 8.34
N THR A 194 8.12 5.67 9.14
CA THR A 194 8.10 6.09 10.56
C THR A 194 7.68 5.00 11.54
N ASN A 195 7.05 3.92 11.05
CA ASN A 195 6.51 2.86 11.89
C ASN A 195 6.72 1.49 11.25
N ILE A 196 6.83 0.45 12.07
CA ILE A 196 6.75 -0.95 11.66
C ILE A 196 5.48 -1.53 12.29
N ARG A 197 4.66 -2.18 11.48
CA ARG A 197 3.48 -2.91 11.92
C ARG A 197 3.67 -4.39 11.64
N CYS A 198 3.33 -5.23 12.61
CA CYS A 198 3.24 -6.67 12.42
C CYS A 198 1.81 -7.10 12.70
N GLY A 199 1.34 -8.15 12.03
CA GLY A 199 0.04 -8.70 12.35
C GLY A 199 -0.11 -10.16 11.96
N VAL A 200 -1.08 -10.80 12.60
CA VAL A 200 -1.60 -12.10 12.21
C VAL A 200 -2.83 -11.84 11.36
N VAL A 201 -2.77 -12.26 10.11
CA VAL A 201 -3.82 -12.03 9.11
C VAL A 201 -4.56 -13.34 8.87
N GLU A 202 -5.85 -13.38 9.21
CA GLU A 202 -6.70 -14.52 8.89
C GLU A 202 -6.98 -14.55 7.38
N THR A 203 -6.71 -15.69 6.76
CA THR A 203 -6.90 -15.89 5.32
C THR A 203 -8.37 -15.93 4.95
N ARG A 204 -9.20 -16.43 5.88
CA ARG A 204 -10.61 -16.77 5.68
C ARG A 204 -10.87 -17.55 4.39
N TRP A 205 -9.90 -18.35 3.95
CA TRP A 205 -9.89 -19.01 2.65
C TRP A 205 -11.12 -19.90 2.43
N LYS A 206 -11.58 -20.60 3.47
CA LYS A 206 -12.81 -21.43 3.44
C LYS A 206 -14.08 -20.63 3.17
N LYS A 207 -14.12 -19.34 3.52
CA LYS A 207 -15.24 -18.44 3.23
C LYS A 207 -15.13 -17.81 1.84
N ALA A 208 -13.91 -17.45 1.42
CA ALA A 208 -13.64 -16.85 0.13
C ALA A 208 -12.24 -17.24 -0.38
N PRO A 209 -12.11 -18.17 -1.34
CA PRO A 209 -10.81 -18.66 -1.84
C PRO A 209 -9.96 -17.61 -2.58
N ASP A 210 -10.58 -16.50 -2.98
CA ASP A 210 -9.93 -15.32 -3.55
C ASP A 210 -9.36 -14.37 -2.49
N LEU A 211 -9.51 -14.72 -1.19
CA LEU A 211 -9.04 -13.96 -0.04
C LEU A 211 -9.76 -12.62 0.18
N SER A 212 -10.87 -12.36 -0.53
CA SER A 212 -11.68 -11.13 -0.39
C SER A 212 -12.32 -10.93 1.00
N LYS A 213 -12.22 -11.93 1.89
CA LYS A 213 -12.72 -11.90 3.27
C LYS A 213 -11.62 -11.92 4.32
N ALA A 214 -10.36 -11.82 3.91
CA ALA A 214 -9.23 -11.74 4.82
C ALA A 214 -9.37 -10.55 5.76
N GLU A 215 -8.84 -10.69 6.98
CA GLU A 215 -8.81 -9.62 7.96
C GLU A 215 -7.61 -9.77 8.91
N VAL A 216 -7.25 -8.68 9.56
CA VAL A 216 -6.22 -8.69 10.61
C VAL A 216 -6.88 -9.09 11.93
N TRP A 217 -6.47 -10.23 12.49
CA TRP A 217 -6.97 -10.69 13.80
C TRP A 217 -6.31 -9.90 14.94
N LYS A 218 -4.98 -9.75 14.85
CA LYS A 218 -4.18 -9.03 15.85
C LYS A 218 -3.04 -8.31 15.16
N SER A 219 -2.76 -7.09 15.60
CA SER A 219 -1.64 -6.30 15.12
C SER A 219 -0.87 -5.64 16.26
N GLU A 220 0.41 -5.45 16.05
CA GLU A 220 1.28 -4.62 16.88
C GLU A 220 1.88 -3.50 16.02
N LEU A 221 1.83 -2.27 16.52
CA LEU A 221 2.40 -1.10 15.87
C LEU A 221 3.57 -0.57 16.71
N TRP A 222 4.72 -0.38 16.07
CA TRP A 222 5.86 0.29 16.65
C TRP A 222 6.24 1.52 15.84
N ARG A 223 6.19 2.70 16.49
CA ARG A 223 6.73 3.96 15.94
C ARG A 223 8.24 4.02 16.11
N HIS A 224 9.00 3.44 15.18
CA HIS A 224 10.48 3.44 15.25
C HIS A 224 11.08 4.84 15.20
N ALA A 225 10.39 5.80 14.57
CA ALA A 225 10.83 7.19 14.51
C ALA A 225 10.94 7.85 15.89
N ASP A 226 10.21 7.34 16.90
CA ASP A 226 10.24 7.88 18.25
C ASP A 226 11.41 7.29 19.08
N ASP A 227 12.01 6.18 18.63
CA ASP A 227 13.05 5.43 19.34
C ASP A 227 14.43 5.45 18.66
N GLU A 228 14.52 5.96 17.42
CA GLU A 228 15.75 6.07 16.59
C GLU A 228 16.72 4.86 16.68
N PRO A 229 16.23 3.63 16.45
CA PRO A 229 17.04 2.43 16.65
C PRO A 229 18.15 2.30 15.61
N THR A 230 19.17 1.49 15.89
CA THR A 230 20.06 0.99 14.83
C THR A 230 19.32 -0.02 13.94
N ARG A 231 19.85 -0.32 12.76
CA ARG A 231 19.31 -1.37 11.88
C ARG A 231 19.18 -2.71 12.61
N GLU A 232 20.23 -3.11 13.32
CA GLU A 232 20.26 -4.36 14.07
C GLU A 232 19.23 -4.34 15.22
N GLY A 233 19.07 -3.19 15.89
CA GLY A 233 18.05 -2.98 16.91
C GLY A 233 16.63 -3.09 16.35
N ALA A 234 16.39 -2.53 15.16
CA ALA A 234 15.11 -2.60 14.48
C ALA A 234 14.74 -4.03 14.07
N VAL A 235 15.67 -4.78 13.47
CA VAL A 235 15.47 -6.19 13.10
C VAL A 235 15.21 -7.04 14.35
N LYS A 236 15.96 -6.83 15.43
CA LYS A 236 15.75 -7.56 16.69
C LYS A 236 14.37 -7.29 17.28
N ARG A 237 13.90 -6.04 17.27
CA ARG A 237 12.56 -5.69 17.77
C ARG A 237 11.47 -6.25 16.86
N LEU A 238 11.60 -6.15 15.54
CA LEU A 238 10.69 -6.77 14.58
C LEU A 238 10.56 -8.28 14.81
N ALA A 239 11.68 -8.99 14.94
CA ALA A 239 11.67 -10.42 15.22
C ALA A 239 10.99 -10.75 16.56
N LYS A 240 11.12 -9.87 17.57
CA LYS A 240 10.39 -10.01 18.84
C LYS A 240 8.88 -9.84 18.65
N MET A 241 8.44 -8.78 17.98
CA MET A 241 7.01 -8.53 17.70
C MET A 241 6.38 -9.73 16.99
N LEU A 242 7.07 -10.31 16.00
CA LEU A 242 6.62 -11.50 15.30
C LEU A 242 6.54 -12.74 16.21
N LYS A 243 7.51 -12.96 17.10
CA LYS A 243 7.47 -14.06 18.08
C LYS A 243 6.33 -13.91 19.08
N ASP A 244 6.07 -12.69 19.54
CA ASP A 244 4.97 -12.39 20.45
C ASP A 244 3.61 -12.64 19.77
N LEU A 245 3.50 -12.35 18.46
CA LEU A 245 2.33 -12.67 17.65
C LEU A 245 2.15 -14.17 17.37
N ILE A 246 3.24 -14.92 17.15
CA ILE A 246 3.21 -16.39 17.05
C ILE A 246 2.65 -16.99 18.33
N ALA A 247 3.20 -16.60 19.49
CA ALA A 247 2.74 -17.09 20.78
C ALA A 247 1.25 -16.80 21.00
N ALA A 248 0.79 -15.59 20.66
CA ALA A 248 -0.62 -15.25 20.76
C ALA A 248 -1.51 -16.11 19.83
N ALA A 249 -1.07 -16.38 18.60
CA ALA A 249 -1.82 -17.22 17.67
C ALA A 249 -1.90 -18.68 18.14
N ASP A 250 -0.82 -19.21 18.70
CA ASP A 250 -0.78 -20.56 19.30
C ASP A 250 -1.73 -20.66 20.51
N GLU A 251 -1.77 -19.64 21.37
CA GLU A 251 -2.71 -19.55 22.50
C GLU A 251 -4.17 -19.53 22.06
N GLU A 252 -4.48 -18.87 20.94
CA GLU A 252 -5.82 -18.84 20.33
C GLU A 252 -6.12 -20.13 19.53
N GLY A 253 -5.12 -20.97 19.28
CA GLY A 253 -5.27 -22.19 18.46
C GLY A 253 -5.40 -21.92 16.96
N LEU A 254 -4.93 -20.76 16.48
CA LEU A 254 -4.89 -20.44 15.05
C LEU A 254 -3.79 -21.24 14.36
N LYS A 255 -4.12 -21.95 13.29
CA LYS A 255 -3.12 -22.67 12.51
C LYS A 255 -2.36 -21.71 11.58
N LEU A 256 -1.25 -21.15 12.07
CA LEU A 256 -0.36 -20.31 11.29
C LEU A 256 0.30 -21.07 10.13
N ALA A 257 0.29 -20.47 8.94
CA ALA A 257 1.15 -20.90 7.86
C ALA A 257 2.62 -20.59 8.19
N PRO A 258 3.58 -21.44 7.77
CA PRO A 258 5.00 -21.16 7.90
C PRO A 258 5.47 -20.12 6.88
N PHE A 259 4.85 -18.95 6.93
CA PHE A 259 4.98 -17.89 5.94
C PHE A 259 4.92 -16.52 6.60
N ILE A 260 5.89 -15.66 6.26
CA ILE A 260 5.92 -14.25 6.61
C ILE A 260 5.92 -13.44 5.32
N GLY A 261 4.87 -12.64 5.10
CA GLY A 261 4.83 -11.66 4.02
C GLY A 261 5.28 -10.28 4.51
N ILE A 262 6.09 -9.59 3.73
CA ILE A 262 6.66 -8.28 4.11
C ILE A 262 6.36 -7.25 3.02
N ALA A 263 5.68 -6.19 3.42
CA ALA A 263 5.56 -4.93 2.72
C ALA A 263 6.70 -4.00 3.19
N CYS A 264 7.62 -3.64 2.30
CA CYS A 264 8.81 -2.85 2.64
C CYS A 264 9.02 -1.69 1.65
N PRO A 265 9.35 -0.48 2.10
CA PRO A 265 9.65 0.62 1.20
C PRO A 265 10.89 0.32 0.37
N GLY A 266 10.90 0.80 -0.86
CA GLY A 266 12.03 0.71 -1.77
C GLY A 266 11.89 -0.31 -2.89
N VAL A 267 12.96 -0.39 -3.70
CA VAL A 267 13.10 -1.32 -4.83
C VAL A 267 13.67 -2.63 -4.30
N ILE A 268 12.83 -3.67 -4.31
CA ILE A 268 13.15 -4.99 -3.76
C ILE A 268 13.69 -5.89 -4.88
N ASN A 269 14.90 -6.40 -4.70
CA ASN A 269 15.55 -7.33 -5.63
C ASN A 269 15.04 -8.76 -5.44
N GLU A 270 15.25 -9.62 -6.44
CA GLU A 270 14.81 -11.03 -6.39
C GLU A 270 15.41 -11.83 -5.22
N ASP A 271 16.61 -11.45 -4.76
CA ASP A 271 17.32 -12.04 -3.62
C ASP A 271 16.85 -11.48 -2.26
N GLY A 272 15.93 -10.52 -2.24
CA GLY A 272 15.45 -9.86 -1.03
C GLY A 272 16.31 -8.68 -0.56
N GLY A 273 17.33 -8.28 -1.32
CA GLY A 273 18.05 -7.02 -1.11
C GLY A 273 17.17 -5.81 -1.41
N ILE A 274 17.47 -4.67 -0.78
CA ILE A 274 16.79 -3.40 -1.04
C ILE A 274 17.78 -2.52 -1.81
N GLU A 275 17.50 -2.20 -3.06
CA GLU A 275 18.43 -1.44 -3.92
C GLU A 275 18.45 0.05 -3.56
N LYS A 276 17.27 0.65 -3.35
CA LYS A 276 17.07 2.06 -3.01
C LYS A 276 15.67 2.31 -2.45
N GLY A 277 15.45 3.48 -1.86
CA GLY A 277 14.12 3.92 -1.41
C GLY A 277 13.82 3.58 0.06
N ALA A 278 14.84 3.20 0.82
CA ALA A 278 14.77 2.85 2.23
C ALA A 278 15.47 3.88 3.14
N GLN A 279 15.72 5.10 2.63
CA GLN A 279 16.39 6.18 3.36
C GLN A 279 15.72 6.61 4.68
N ASN A 280 14.42 6.33 4.83
CA ASN A 280 13.67 6.64 6.05
C ASN A 280 13.66 5.48 7.07
N LEU A 281 14.33 4.36 6.77
CA LEU A 281 14.39 3.20 7.66
C LEU A 281 15.58 3.30 8.62
N PRO A 282 15.53 2.65 9.80
CA PRO A 282 16.58 2.78 10.80
C PRO A 282 17.95 2.25 10.34
N GLY A 283 18.95 3.13 10.25
CA GLY A 283 20.29 2.77 9.77
C GLY A 283 20.38 2.72 8.23
N ASN A 284 21.13 1.76 7.68
CA ASN A 284 21.29 1.59 6.23
C ASN A 284 20.81 0.21 5.77
N TRP A 285 19.57 0.16 5.28
CA TRP A 285 18.93 -1.05 4.78
C TRP A 285 19.27 -1.35 3.30
N GLU A 286 19.87 -0.39 2.60
CA GLU A 286 20.29 -0.49 1.19
C GLU A 286 21.69 -1.12 1.04
N SER A 287 22.30 -1.49 2.16
CA SER A 287 23.62 -2.12 2.17
C SER A 287 23.55 -3.53 1.58
N SER A 288 24.45 -3.84 0.64
CA SER A 288 24.63 -5.19 0.09
C SER A 288 24.99 -6.27 1.12
N LYS A 289 25.34 -5.88 2.34
CA LYS A 289 25.61 -6.80 3.47
C LYS A 289 24.39 -7.08 4.32
N PHE A 290 23.22 -6.56 3.94
CA PHE A 290 21.99 -6.71 4.71
C PHE A 290 20.90 -7.34 3.84
N ASN A 291 20.19 -8.29 4.44
CA ASN A 291 19.06 -8.95 3.83
C ASN A 291 18.03 -9.22 4.94
N LEU A 292 16.93 -8.45 4.93
CA LEU A 292 15.89 -8.56 5.94
C LEU A 292 15.22 -9.94 5.92
N PRO A 293 14.81 -10.51 4.76
CA PRO A 293 14.24 -11.85 4.72
C PRO A 293 15.13 -12.91 5.36
N ALA A 294 16.42 -12.94 5.01
CA ALA A 294 17.38 -13.88 5.60
C ALA A 294 17.53 -13.69 7.12
N SER A 295 17.56 -12.44 7.58
CA SER A 295 17.65 -12.12 9.01
C SER A 295 16.43 -12.60 9.79
N LEU A 296 15.23 -12.57 9.18
CA LEU A 296 14.00 -13.08 9.81
C LEU A 296 13.92 -14.60 9.79
N VAL A 297 14.39 -15.25 8.72
CA VAL A 297 14.54 -16.73 8.69
C VAL A 297 15.51 -17.19 9.78
N GLU A 298 16.64 -16.50 9.97
CA GLU A 298 17.57 -16.83 11.06
C GLU A 298 16.92 -16.64 12.45
N ALA A 299 16.16 -15.57 12.64
CA ALA A 299 15.52 -15.28 13.91
C ALA A 299 14.31 -16.18 14.22
N ILE A 300 13.59 -16.64 13.19
CA ILE A 300 12.37 -17.45 13.25
C ILE A 300 12.51 -18.59 12.22
N PRO A 301 13.34 -19.60 12.49
CA PRO A 301 13.64 -20.65 11.52
C PRO A 301 12.44 -21.54 11.21
N GLN A 302 11.52 -21.70 12.17
CA GLN A 302 10.34 -22.54 12.02
C GLN A 302 9.10 -21.86 12.60
N ILE A 303 7.95 -22.15 11.99
CA ILE A 303 6.61 -21.82 12.49
C ILE A 303 5.82 -23.13 12.46
N GLY A 304 5.33 -23.56 13.63
CA GLY A 304 4.88 -24.94 13.79
C GLY A 304 6.01 -25.93 13.52
N ASP A 305 5.72 -26.97 12.74
CA ASP A 305 6.68 -28.05 12.41
C ASP A 305 7.40 -27.84 11.06
N HIS A 306 7.36 -26.63 10.50
CA HIS A 306 7.83 -26.35 9.15
C HIS A 306 8.78 -25.15 9.10
N ASP A 307 9.74 -25.22 8.17
CA ASP A 307 10.69 -24.12 7.92
C ASP A 307 9.96 -22.87 7.43
N THR A 308 10.33 -21.72 7.98
CA THR A 308 9.71 -20.44 7.65
C THR A 308 10.07 -19.99 6.24
N ALA A 309 9.05 -19.75 5.42
CA ALA A 309 9.18 -19.03 4.16
C ALA A 309 8.97 -17.53 4.38
N VAL A 310 9.78 -16.69 3.72
CA VAL A 310 9.62 -15.23 3.75
C VAL A 310 9.52 -14.71 2.33
N LEU A 311 8.52 -13.88 2.04
CA LEU A 311 8.46 -13.10 0.80
C LEU A 311 8.32 -11.63 1.12
N MET A 312 9.02 -10.81 0.35
CA MET A 312 9.08 -9.37 0.54
C MET A 312 8.82 -8.67 -0.78
N HIS A 313 8.00 -7.63 -0.74
CA HIS A 313 7.72 -6.77 -1.88
C HIS A 313 7.60 -5.31 -1.41
N ASN A 314 7.56 -4.40 -2.37
CA ASN A 314 7.35 -3.00 -2.14
C ASN A 314 6.04 -2.76 -1.34
N ASP A 315 6.09 -1.81 -0.41
CA ASP A 315 4.96 -1.39 0.43
C ASP A 315 3.72 -0.96 -0.37
N GLY A 316 3.90 -0.10 -1.36
CA GLY A 316 2.83 0.32 -2.28
C GLY A 316 2.25 -0.86 -3.05
N VAL A 317 3.09 -1.79 -3.50
CA VAL A 317 2.63 -3.02 -4.17
C VAL A 317 1.78 -3.87 -3.24
N ALA A 318 2.30 -4.22 -2.06
CA ALA A 318 1.58 -5.02 -1.09
C ALA A 318 0.24 -4.36 -0.70
N GLN A 319 0.25 -3.08 -0.32
CA GLN A 319 -0.97 -2.36 0.01
C GLN A 319 -2.00 -2.39 -1.14
N GLY A 320 -1.56 -2.17 -2.38
CA GLY A 320 -2.42 -2.29 -3.56
C GLY A 320 -3.02 -3.68 -3.73
N LEU A 321 -2.22 -4.74 -3.53
CA LEU A 321 -2.66 -6.12 -3.71
C LEU A 321 -3.83 -6.53 -2.80
N SER A 322 -4.05 -5.86 -1.67
CA SER A 322 -5.26 -6.08 -0.86
C SER A 322 -6.55 -5.87 -1.67
N GLU A 323 -6.51 -5.03 -2.71
CA GLU A 323 -7.65 -4.75 -3.58
C GLU A 323 -7.76 -5.70 -4.77
N ALA A 324 -6.77 -6.58 -5.01
CA ALA A 324 -6.76 -7.45 -6.17
C ALA A 324 -8.07 -8.23 -6.38
N PRO A 325 -8.73 -8.80 -5.35
CA PRO A 325 -10.02 -9.50 -5.52
C PRO A 325 -11.16 -8.60 -6.04
N PHE A 326 -11.07 -7.29 -5.80
CA PHE A 326 -12.10 -6.31 -6.15
C PHE A 326 -11.80 -5.50 -7.41
N MET A 327 -10.65 -5.76 -8.05
CA MET A 327 -10.21 -5.09 -9.27
C MET A 327 -10.33 -5.98 -10.50
N GLN A 328 -10.91 -7.18 -10.38
CA GLN A 328 -10.97 -8.18 -11.47
C GLN A 328 -11.87 -7.76 -12.64
N ASP A 329 -12.67 -6.71 -12.49
CA ASP A 329 -13.55 -6.16 -13.52
C ASP A 329 -12.87 -5.20 -14.51
N VAL A 330 -11.64 -4.78 -14.23
CA VAL A 330 -10.81 -3.92 -15.12
C VAL A 330 -9.57 -4.67 -15.60
N GLU A 331 -8.97 -4.28 -16.72
CA GLU A 331 -7.72 -4.91 -17.19
C GLU A 331 -6.51 -4.35 -16.45
N ARG A 332 -6.47 -3.03 -16.27
CA ARG A 332 -5.34 -2.30 -15.68
C ARG A 332 -5.78 -1.38 -14.57
N TRP A 333 -5.11 -1.46 -13.44
CA TRP A 333 -5.41 -0.65 -12.27
C TRP A 333 -4.13 -0.24 -11.55
N GLY A 334 -4.21 0.78 -10.70
CA GLY A 334 -3.09 1.25 -9.92
C GLY A 334 -3.47 1.52 -8.47
N VAL A 335 -2.45 1.83 -7.68
CA VAL A 335 -2.59 2.27 -6.30
C VAL A 335 -1.73 3.51 -6.07
N LEU A 336 -2.25 4.46 -5.30
CA LEU A 336 -1.52 5.59 -4.73
C LEU A 336 -1.64 5.52 -3.21
N THR A 337 -0.52 5.55 -2.49
CA THR A 337 -0.51 5.45 -1.03
C THR A 337 -0.02 6.78 -0.43
N ILE A 338 -0.93 7.52 0.19
CA ILE A 338 -0.64 8.88 0.70
C ILE A 338 -0.25 8.79 2.17
N GLY A 339 1.06 8.87 2.43
CA GLY A 339 1.66 8.85 3.75
C GLY A 339 2.67 9.99 3.93
N THR A 340 3.84 9.67 4.50
CA THR A 340 4.98 10.61 4.56
C THR A 340 5.40 11.04 3.15
N GLY A 341 5.40 10.11 2.20
CA GLY A 341 5.52 10.36 0.77
C GLY A 341 4.30 9.84 0.01
N LEU A 342 4.45 9.74 -1.31
CA LEU A 342 3.47 9.13 -2.21
C LEU A 342 4.01 7.82 -2.77
N GLY A 343 3.58 6.70 -2.21
CA GLY A 343 3.85 5.38 -2.81
C GLY A 343 2.93 5.17 -4.01
N ASN A 344 3.40 4.40 -4.99
CA ASN A 344 2.64 4.12 -6.20
C ASN A 344 2.98 2.76 -6.79
N ALA A 345 1.99 2.07 -7.35
CA ALA A 345 2.17 0.88 -8.17
C ALA A 345 1.05 0.73 -9.20
N ARG A 346 1.33 0.04 -10.31
CA ARG A 346 0.37 -0.27 -11.38
C ARG A 346 0.42 -1.76 -11.70
N PHE A 347 -0.75 -2.31 -11.93
CA PHE A 347 -1.01 -3.74 -12.11
C PHE A 347 -1.82 -4.01 -13.37
N THR A 348 -1.56 -5.16 -13.97
CA THR A 348 -2.39 -5.77 -15.01
C THR A 348 -2.96 -7.07 -14.47
N ASN A 349 -4.28 -7.23 -14.51
CA ASN A 349 -4.92 -8.46 -14.05
C ASN A 349 -4.58 -9.65 -14.95
N ARG A 350 -4.28 -10.79 -14.34
CA ARG A 350 -4.02 -12.03 -15.05
C ARG A 350 -5.36 -12.68 -15.41
N ARG A 351 -5.76 -12.61 -16.67
CA ARG A 351 -6.92 -13.36 -17.18
C ARG A 351 -6.66 -14.87 -17.05
N LYS A 352 -7.62 -15.60 -16.48
CA LYS A 352 -7.61 -17.07 -16.55
C LYS A 352 -7.92 -17.45 -18.01
N ASP A 353 -7.22 -18.44 -18.55
CA ASP A 353 -7.30 -18.79 -19.98
C ASP A 353 -8.71 -19.13 -20.51
N LYS A 354 -9.70 -19.36 -19.63
CA LYS A 354 -11.11 -19.54 -20.01
C LYS A 354 -11.73 -18.35 -20.77
N ASP A 355 -11.28 -17.13 -20.50
CA ASP A 355 -11.82 -15.95 -21.21
C ASP A 355 -11.33 -15.84 -22.65
N LYS A 356 -10.21 -16.47 -23.00
CA LYS A 356 -9.73 -16.52 -24.39
C LYS A 356 -10.58 -17.44 -25.24
N ASP A 357 -11.05 -18.55 -24.68
CA ASP A 357 -11.94 -19.49 -25.37
C ASP A 357 -13.32 -18.87 -25.58
N ASP A 358 -13.88 -18.17 -24.58
CA ASP A 358 -15.18 -17.49 -24.72
C ASP A 358 -15.15 -16.30 -25.70
N LYS A 359 -14.00 -15.61 -25.81
CA LYS A 359 -13.82 -14.52 -26.79
C LYS A 359 -13.67 -15.07 -28.21
N LYS A 360 -12.94 -16.18 -28.38
CA LYS A 360 -12.79 -16.88 -29.66
C LYS A 360 -14.13 -17.46 -30.14
N ASP A 361 -14.93 -18.04 -29.24
CA ASP A 361 -16.27 -18.54 -29.55
C ASP A 361 -17.26 -17.44 -29.92
N LYS A 362 -17.12 -16.23 -29.35
CA LYS A 362 -17.94 -15.06 -29.72
C LYS A 362 -17.53 -14.48 -31.07
N ASP A 363 -16.23 -14.43 -31.37
CA ASP A 363 -15.73 -13.93 -32.64
C ASP A 363 -16.05 -14.92 -33.79
N ASP A 364 -15.91 -16.22 -33.56
CA ASP A 364 -16.30 -17.28 -34.52
C ASP A 364 -17.83 -17.29 -34.78
N LYS A 365 -18.66 -17.00 -33.78
CA LYS A 365 -20.12 -16.84 -33.95
C LYS A 365 -20.50 -15.57 -34.71
N LYS A 366 -19.74 -14.48 -34.57
CA LYS A 366 -19.93 -13.25 -35.35
C LYS A 366 -19.53 -13.45 -36.82
N GLU A 367 -18.43 -14.15 -37.09
CA GLU A 367 -18.02 -14.45 -38.46
C GLU A 367 -19.00 -15.37 -39.19
N LYS A 368 -19.60 -16.34 -38.49
CA LYS A 368 -20.64 -17.20 -39.09
C LYS A 368 -21.94 -16.44 -39.40
N LYS A 369 -22.33 -15.45 -38.59
CA LYS A 369 -23.52 -14.63 -38.83
C LYS A 369 -23.38 -13.62 -39.98
N ASN A 370 -22.16 -13.33 -40.43
CA ASN A 370 -21.91 -12.42 -41.56
C ASN A 370 -21.73 -13.17 -42.90
N LYS A 371 -21.89 -14.50 -42.91
CA LYS A 371 -21.76 -15.36 -44.09
C LYS A 371 -23.07 -16.02 -44.54
N ASP A 372 -24.15 -15.78 -43.82
CA ASP A 372 -25.55 -16.07 -44.21
C ASP A 372 -26.26 -14.74 -44.51
#